data_AF-A0A8X6VPN0-F1
#
_entry.id   AF-A0A8X6VPN0-F1
#
_cell.length_a   1.000
_cell.length_b   1.000
_cell.length_c   1.000
_cell.angle_alpha   90.00
_cell.angle_beta   90.00
_cell.angle_gamma   90.00
#
_symmetry.space_group_name_H-M   'P 1'
#
loop_
_entity.id
_entity.type
_entity.pdbx_description
1 polymer ?
#
loop_
_entity_poly.entity_id
_entity_poly.type
_entity_poly.pdbx_seq_one_letter_code
_entity_poly.pdbx_strand_id
1 'polypeptide(L)'
;MAYLAKGRRHDLLELAETLDISIPDNLKILDIKDAILNSEGYDAEFTCECLNCIISDRKELELRAETEKENQRQFELQKLQITTNTSTTSDSNMPKLELQKLLPIFDPKTTDITIYLNLFERQLTFLQVPIEQWVVYLVGLLPTEVSNLITKESFADMLKTTIKSNKFF
;
A
#
# COMPACT_ATOMS: atom_id res chain seq x y z
N MET A 1 41.39 -20.81 -11.26
CA MET A 1 40.72 -19.67 -10.59
C MET A 1 39.63 -19.12 -11.50
N ALA A 2 38.36 -19.47 -11.27
CA ALA A 2 37.25 -19.20 -12.19
C ALA A 2 36.35 -18.02 -11.78
N TYR A 3 36.65 -17.31 -10.69
CA TYR A 3 35.78 -16.25 -10.18
C TYR A 3 35.79 -14.99 -11.07
N LEU A 4 36.91 -14.67 -11.72
CA LEU A 4 37.01 -13.59 -12.73
C LEU A 4 36.14 -13.85 -13.97
N ALA A 5 35.61 -15.07 -14.16
CA ALA A 5 34.63 -15.35 -15.22
C ALA A 5 33.22 -14.84 -14.89
N LYS A 6 32.94 -14.52 -13.62
CA LYS A 6 31.64 -13.97 -13.17
C LYS A 6 31.48 -12.48 -13.49
N GLY A 7 32.59 -11.74 -13.54
CA GLY A 7 32.61 -10.31 -13.84
C GLY A 7 32.57 -10.02 -15.34
N ARG A 8 31.88 -8.94 -15.72
CA ARG A 8 31.91 -8.37 -17.07
C ARG A 8 33.17 -7.52 -17.25
N ARG A 9 33.43 -7.08 -18.49
CA ARG A 9 34.57 -6.21 -18.81
C ARG A 9 34.64 -4.98 -17.88
N HIS A 10 33.50 -4.33 -17.66
CA HIS A 10 33.41 -3.15 -16.79
C HIS A 10 33.77 -3.50 -15.34
N ASP A 11 33.13 -4.54 -14.79
CA ASP A 11 33.40 -5.05 -13.44
C ASP A 11 34.90 -5.40 -13.23
N LEU A 12 35.59 -5.89 -14.27
CA LEU A 12 37.02 -6.23 -14.22
C LEU A 12 37.94 -5.01 -14.33
N LEU A 13 37.50 -3.94 -14.99
CA LEU A 13 38.24 -2.67 -15.05
C LEU A 13 38.14 -1.94 -13.72
N GLU A 14 36.94 -1.91 -13.12
CA GLU A 14 36.71 -1.35 -11.78
C GLU A 14 37.48 -2.13 -10.70
N LEU A 15 37.56 -3.45 -10.84
CA LEU A 15 38.41 -4.29 -10.00
C LEU A 15 39.89 -3.92 -10.15
N ALA A 16 40.36 -3.71 -11.38
CA ALA A 16 41.74 -3.31 -11.62
C ALA A 16 42.06 -1.94 -11.02
N GLU A 17 41.14 -0.98 -11.13
CA GLU A 17 41.24 0.33 -10.48
C GLU A 17 41.28 0.20 -8.95
N THR A 18 40.44 -0.65 -8.36
CA THR A 18 40.44 -0.94 -6.92
C THR A 18 41.76 -1.54 -6.42
N LEU A 19 42.45 -2.27 -7.30
CA LEU A 19 43.76 -2.88 -7.03
C LEU A 19 44.93 -1.96 -7.40
N ASP A 20 44.67 -0.68 -7.75
CA ASP A 20 45.66 0.29 -8.26
C ASP A 20 46.44 -0.22 -9.49
N ILE A 21 45.85 -1.12 -10.27
CA ILE A 21 46.42 -1.65 -11.52
C ILE A 21 45.95 -0.77 -12.67
N SER A 22 46.84 0.04 -13.21
CA SER A 22 46.55 0.87 -14.39
C SER A 22 46.43 -0.01 -15.65
N ILE A 23 45.20 -0.24 -16.10
CA ILE A 23 44.88 -1.04 -17.27
C ILE A 23 44.25 -0.14 -18.34
N PRO A 24 44.83 0.00 -19.55
CA PRO A 24 44.20 0.76 -20.62
C PRO A 24 42.87 0.15 -21.08
N ASP A 25 41.88 1.01 -21.32
CA ASP A 25 40.50 0.67 -21.70
C ASP A 25 40.34 -0.11 -23.01
N ASN A 26 41.42 -0.37 -23.76
CA ASN A 26 41.40 -1.10 -25.03
C ASN A 26 41.82 -2.58 -24.91
N LEU A 27 42.25 -3.05 -23.73
CA LEU A 27 42.73 -4.42 -23.53
C LEU A 27 41.61 -5.46 -23.63
N LYS A 28 41.89 -6.70 -24.05
CA LYS A 28 40.85 -7.74 -24.08
C LYS A 28 40.57 -8.23 -22.66
N ILE A 29 39.39 -8.80 -22.44
CA ILE A 29 39.00 -9.37 -21.13
C ILE A 29 40.03 -10.39 -20.62
N LEU A 30 40.64 -11.16 -21.52
CA LEU A 30 41.73 -12.09 -21.19
C LEU A 30 42.97 -11.35 -20.67
N ASP A 31 43.44 -10.35 -21.40
CA ASP A 31 44.62 -9.56 -21.03
C ASP A 31 44.42 -8.83 -19.68
N ILE A 32 43.19 -8.35 -19.40
CA ILE A 32 42.82 -7.73 -18.12
C ILE A 32 42.91 -8.75 -16.98
N LYS A 33 42.39 -9.97 -17.18
CA LYS A 33 42.46 -11.04 -16.18
C LYS A 33 43.91 -11.45 -15.92
N ASP A 34 44.69 -11.57 -16.97
CA ASP A 34 46.11 -11.94 -16.86
C ASP A 34 46.90 -10.83 -16.15
N ALA A 35 46.60 -9.56 -16.38
CA ALA A 35 47.23 -8.44 -15.65
C ALA A 35 46.91 -8.48 -14.15
N ILE A 36 45.68 -8.79 -13.76
CA ILE A 36 45.27 -8.92 -12.35
C ILE A 36 45.98 -10.11 -11.69
N LEU A 37 46.01 -11.27 -12.36
CA LEU A 37 46.61 -12.51 -11.84
C LEU A 37 48.15 -12.43 -11.72
N ASN A 38 48.80 -11.64 -12.58
CA ASN A 38 50.26 -11.45 -12.56
C ASN A 38 50.72 -10.26 -11.72
N SER A 39 49.82 -9.59 -10.99
CA SER A 39 50.19 -8.47 -10.13
C SER A 39 51.01 -8.96 -8.91
N GLU A 40 52.04 -8.21 -8.51
CA GLU A 40 52.90 -8.57 -7.36
C GLU A 40 52.14 -8.65 -6.03
N GLY A 41 50.99 -7.97 -5.93
CA GLY A 41 50.12 -7.94 -4.76
C GLY A 41 48.87 -8.82 -4.88
N TYR A 42 48.83 -9.79 -5.80
CA TYR A 42 47.63 -10.60 -6.03
C TYR A 42 47.26 -11.45 -4.81
N ASP A 43 46.13 -11.10 -4.17
CA ASP A 43 45.45 -11.93 -3.18
C ASP A 43 44.13 -12.43 -3.76
N ALA A 44 44.01 -13.75 -3.90
CA ALA A 44 42.83 -14.38 -4.48
C ALA A 44 41.55 -14.16 -3.65
N GLU A 45 41.66 -14.04 -2.34
CA GLU A 45 40.51 -13.87 -1.45
C GLU A 45 40.02 -12.43 -1.51
N PHE A 46 40.94 -11.46 -1.34
CA PHE A 46 40.65 -10.04 -1.53
C PHE A 46 40.12 -9.72 -2.92
N THR A 47 40.76 -10.21 -3.99
CA THR A 47 40.34 -9.96 -5.37
C THR A 47 38.97 -10.56 -5.68
N CYS A 48 38.66 -11.72 -5.09
CA CYS A 48 37.34 -12.33 -5.21
C CYS A 48 36.27 -11.53 -4.45
N GLU A 49 36.58 -11.06 -3.25
CA GLU A 49 35.68 -10.23 -2.43
C GLU A 49 35.39 -8.89 -3.11
N CYS A 50 36.42 -8.19 -3.60
CA CYS A 50 36.26 -6.96 -4.37
C CYS A 50 35.36 -7.18 -5.61
N LEU A 51 35.59 -8.25 -6.38
CA LEU A 51 34.76 -8.55 -7.53
C LEU A 51 33.30 -8.84 -7.14
N ASN A 52 33.07 -9.56 -6.04
CA ASN A 52 31.72 -9.83 -5.56
C ASN A 52 31.03 -8.55 -5.08
N CYS A 53 31.77 -7.64 -4.42
CA CYS A 53 31.27 -6.33 -3.99
C CYS A 53 30.81 -5.51 -5.20
N ILE A 54 31.66 -5.35 -6.23
CA ILE A 54 31.32 -4.64 -7.48
C ILE A 54 30.08 -5.24 -8.16
N ILE A 55 30.01 -6.56 -8.27
CA ILE A 55 28.84 -7.24 -8.85
C ILE A 55 27.57 -7.02 -8.00
N SER A 56 27.71 -6.99 -6.67
CA SER A 56 26.61 -6.76 -5.73
C SER A 56 26.09 -5.32 -5.83
N ASP A 57 26.98 -4.33 -5.77
CA ASP A 57 26.64 -2.91 -5.87
C ASP A 57 25.91 -2.60 -7.17
N ARG A 58 26.38 -3.18 -8.28
CA ARG A 58 25.69 -3.07 -9.56
C ARG A 58 24.26 -3.60 -9.52
N LYS A 59 24.05 -4.78 -8.91
CA LYS A 59 22.71 -5.36 -8.77
C LYS A 59 21.83 -4.54 -7.84
N GLU A 60 22.41 -3.98 -6.78
CA GLU A 60 21.69 -3.12 -5.85
C GLU A 60 21.25 -1.82 -6.52
N LEU A 61 22.10 -1.21 -7.36
CA LEU A 61 21.74 -0.03 -8.15
C LEU A 61 20.59 -0.33 -9.14
N GLU A 62 20.65 -1.47 -9.82
CA GLU A 62 19.57 -1.93 -10.71
C GLU A 62 18.25 -2.12 -9.93
N LEU A 63 18.31 -2.75 -8.76
CA LEU A 63 17.15 -2.96 -7.90
C LEU A 63 16.60 -1.64 -7.33
N ARG A 64 17.46 -0.72 -6.89
CA ARG A 64 17.06 0.61 -6.43
C ARG A 64 16.37 1.39 -7.54
N ALA A 65 16.92 1.37 -8.76
CA ALA A 65 16.30 2.02 -9.92
C ALA A 65 14.93 1.41 -10.27
N GLU A 66 14.79 0.09 -10.16
CA GLU A 66 13.50 -0.60 -10.36
C GLU A 66 12.48 -0.23 -9.27
N THR A 67 12.91 -0.20 -7.99
CA THR A 67 12.06 0.21 -6.87
C THR A 67 11.67 1.67 -6.93
N GLU A 68 12.56 2.55 -7.41
CA GLU A 68 12.25 3.97 -7.59
C GLU A 68 11.26 4.18 -8.74
N LYS A 69 11.39 3.43 -9.83
CA LYS A 69 10.43 3.43 -10.93
C LYS A 69 9.06 2.88 -10.53
N GLU A 70 9.03 1.85 -9.69
CA GLU A 70 7.79 1.32 -9.12
C GLU A 70 7.17 2.31 -8.12
N ASN A 71 7.97 2.94 -7.26
CA ASN A 71 7.51 4.01 -6.37
C ASN A 71 6.99 5.23 -7.14
N GLN A 72 7.61 5.61 -8.26
CA GLN A 72 7.11 6.68 -9.13
C GLN A 72 5.78 6.30 -9.77
N ARG A 73 5.60 5.05 -10.22
CA ARG A 73 4.31 4.56 -10.72
C ARG A 73 3.23 4.56 -9.64
N GLN A 74 3.58 4.14 -8.42
CA GLN A 74 2.65 4.17 -7.29
C GLN A 74 2.29 5.59 -6.87
N PHE A 75 3.26 6.52 -6.90
CA PHE A 75 3.02 7.94 -6.61
C PHE A 75 2.18 8.60 -7.71
N GLU A 76 2.39 8.25 -8.98
CA GLU A 76 1.58 8.74 -10.10
C GLU A 76 0.16 8.17 -10.06
N LEU A 77 -0.03 6.89 -9.71
CA LEU A 77 -1.34 6.30 -9.45
C LEU A 77 -2.03 6.95 -8.25
N GLN A 78 -1.31 7.21 -7.16
CA GLN A 78 -1.87 7.90 -5.99
C GLN A 78 -2.25 9.35 -6.33
N LYS A 79 -1.44 10.05 -7.13
CA LYS A 79 -1.75 11.40 -7.60
C LYS A 79 -2.92 11.40 -8.57
N LEU A 80 -3.05 10.39 -9.44
CA LEU A 80 -4.22 10.20 -10.28
C LEU A 80 -5.47 9.87 -9.47
N GLN A 81 -5.39 9.06 -8.41
CA GLN A 81 -6.48 8.86 -7.45
C GLN A 81 -6.89 10.16 -6.76
N ILE A 82 -5.93 10.99 -6.33
CA ILE A 82 -6.21 12.29 -5.72
C ILE A 82 -6.79 13.29 -6.75
N THR A 83 -6.37 13.21 -8.02
CA THR A 83 -6.84 14.12 -9.09
C THR A 83 -8.19 13.69 -9.67
N THR A 84 -8.47 12.39 -9.77
CA THR A 84 -9.81 11.87 -10.13
C THR A 84 -10.80 12.07 -8.99
N ASN A 85 -10.38 12.01 -7.72
CA ASN A 85 -11.25 12.33 -6.59
C ASN A 85 -11.52 13.84 -6.41
N THR A 86 -10.73 14.73 -7.05
CA THR A 86 -10.96 16.19 -6.96
C THR A 86 -11.73 16.76 -8.15
N SER A 87 -12.14 15.92 -9.11
CA SER A 87 -12.82 16.36 -10.33
C SER A 87 -14.20 15.72 -10.55
N THR A 88 -14.94 15.40 -9.50
CA THR A 88 -16.41 15.33 -9.53
C THR A 88 -16.94 15.60 -8.13
N THR A 89 -17.57 16.77 -7.97
CA THR A 89 -18.73 17.02 -7.09
C THR A 89 -19.02 15.97 -6.00
N SER A 90 -18.81 16.35 -4.73
CA SER A 90 -19.51 15.78 -3.56
C SER A 90 -19.68 14.25 -3.52
N ASP A 91 -18.74 13.52 -2.93
CA ASP A 91 -18.97 12.10 -2.67
C ASP A 91 -18.70 11.74 -1.20
N SER A 92 -19.79 11.76 -0.45
CA SER A 92 -20.03 11.26 0.91
C SER A 92 -19.74 9.75 1.09
N ASN A 93 -18.78 9.19 0.35
CA ASN A 93 -18.59 7.74 0.22
C ASN A 93 -17.23 7.24 0.72
N MET A 94 -16.22 8.11 0.88
CA MET A 94 -14.92 7.72 1.43
C MET A 94 -15.02 7.15 2.87
N PRO A 95 -15.67 7.84 3.84
CA PRO A 95 -15.85 7.28 5.17
C PRO A 95 -16.78 6.06 5.17
N LYS A 96 -17.73 5.94 4.24
CA LYS A 96 -18.64 4.78 4.19
C LYS A 96 -17.89 3.47 3.91
N LEU A 97 -16.91 3.49 2.99
CA LEU A 97 -16.13 2.30 2.65
C LEU A 97 -15.17 1.89 3.79
N GLU A 98 -14.59 2.87 4.48
CA GLU A 98 -13.73 2.62 5.65
C GLU A 98 -14.54 2.15 6.85
N LEU A 99 -15.71 2.76 7.11
CA LEU A 99 -16.61 2.35 8.17
C LEU A 99 -17.14 0.92 7.97
N GLN A 100 -17.45 0.50 6.74
CA GLN A 100 -17.86 -0.89 6.47
C GLN A 100 -16.77 -1.93 6.75
N LYS A 101 -15.49 -1.55 6.63
CA LYS A 101 -14.37 -2.44 6.97
C LYS A 101 -14.07 -2.46 8.47
N LEU A 102 -14.31 -1.33 9.14
CA LEU A 102 -13.97 -1.13 10.55
C LEU A 102 -15.11 -1.51 11.51
N LEU A 103 -16.36 -1.46 11.05
CA LEU A 103 -17.52 -1.83 11.84
C LEU A 103 -18.00 -3.25 11.49
N PRO A 104 -18.30 -4.07 12.51
CA PRO A 104 -18.97 -5.33 12.28
C PRO A 104 -20.38 -5.08 11.69
N ILE A 105 -20.86 -6.02 10.87
CA ILE A 105 -22.24 -5.97 10.36
C ILE A 105 -23.18 -6.04 11.56
N PHE A 106 -24.13 -5.11 11.65
CA PHE A 106 -25.10 -5.10 12.73
C PHE A 106 -26.05 -6.28 12.60
N ASP A 107 -26.04 -7.16 13.58
CA ASP A 107 -27.02 -8.23 13.72
C ASP A 107 -27.90 -7.97 14.96
N PRO A 108 -29.20 -7.65 14.78
CA PRO A 108 -30.10 -7.32 15.88
C PRO A 108 -30.37 -8.49 16.84
N LYS A 109 -29.98 -9.73 16.49
CA LYS A 109 -30.18 -10.91 17.34
C LYS A 109 -29.00 -11.21 18.25
N THR A 110 -27.81 -10.75 17.86
CA THR A 110 -26.55 -11.13 18.51
C THR A 110 -25.77 -9.93 19.04
N THR A 111 -25.99 -8.74 18.49
CA THR A 111 -25.25 -7.52 18.82
C THR A 111 -26.15 -6.52 19.54
N ASP A 112 -25.76 -6.16 20.77
CA ASP A 112 -26.42 -5.08 21.49
C ASP A 112 -26.30 -3.76 20.73
N ILE A 113 -27.43 -3.14 20.43
CA ILE A 113 -27.49 -1.87 19.68
C ILE A 113 -26.69 -0.77 20.37
N THR A 114 -26.65 -0.74 21.70
CA THR A 114 -25.87 0.21 22.49
C THR A 114 -24.37 0.07 22.23
N ILE A 115 -23.87 -1.16 22.12
CA ILE A 115 -22.45 -1.43 21.84
C ILE A 115 -22.12 -1.04 20.41
N TYR A 116 -23.02 -1.35 19.47
CA TYR A 116 -22.87 -0.97 18.07
C TYR A 116 -22.82 0.56 17.88
N LEU A 117 -23.73 1.30 18.52
CA LEU A 117 -23.77 2.76 18.45
C LEU A 117 -22.55 3.40 19.11
N ASN A 118 -22.09 2.91 20.26
CA ASN A 118 -20.88 3.41 20.91
C ASN A 118 -19.63 3.21 20.03
N LEU A 119 -19.52 2.03 19.40
CA LEU A 119 -18.43 1.75 18.47
C LEU A 119 -18.49 2.66 17.25
N PHE A 120 -19.68 2.83 16.67
CA PHE A 120 -19.93 3.73 15.55
C PHE A 120 -19.52 5.18 15.85
N GLU A 121 -19.92 5.70 17.03
CA GLU A 121 -19.55 7.03 17.51
C GLU A 121 -18.04 7.19 17.65
N ARG A 122 -17.37 6.19 18.22
CA ARG A 122 -15.91 6.21 18.38
C ARG A 122 -15.19 6.20 17.04
N GLN A 123 -15.69 5.44 16.05
CA GLN A 123 -15.11 5.41 14.71
C GLN A 123 -15.28 6.75 13.98
N LEU A 124 -16.46 7.38 14.08
CA LEU A 124 -16.71 8.69 13.46
C LEU A 124 -15.90 9.80 14.12
N THR A 125 -15.74 9.75 15.44
CA THR A 125 -14.87 10.67 16.18
C THR A 125 -13.41 10.48 15.79
N PHE A 126 -12.97 9.23 15.62
CA PHE A 126 -11.62 8.91 15.15
C PHE A 126 -11.35 9.45 13.73
N LEU A 127 -12.35 9.36 12.85
CA LEU A 127 -12.30 9.87 11.48
C LEU A 127 -12.59 11.38 11.37
N GLN A 128 -12.81 12.08 12.49
CA GLN A 128 -13.16 13.51 12.54
C GLN A 128 -14.36 13.89 11.64
N VAL A 129 -15.36 13.01 11.54
CA VAL A 129 -16.54 13.25 10.70
C VAL A 129 -17.48 14.25 11.39
N PRO A 130 -18.00 15.28 10.69
CA PRO A 130 -18.97 16.21 11.26
C PRO A 130 -20.28 15.50 11.63
N ILE A 131 -20.85 15.86 12.79
CA ILE A 131 -22.04 15.24 13.41
C ILE A 131 -23.25 15.22 12.45
N GLU A 132 -23.36 16.23 11.61
CA GLU A 132 -24.39 16.39 10.58
C GLU A 132 -24.47 15.19 9.62
N GLN A 133 -23.34 14.51 9.40
CA GLN A 133 -23.27 13.37 8.48
C GLN A 133 -23.43 12.02 9.18
N TRP A 134 -23.42 11.97 10.52
CA TRP A 134 -23.45 10.72 11.30
C TRP A 134 -24.72 9.91 11.02
N VAL A 135 -25.86 10.58 10.95
CA VAL A 135 -27.16 9.92 10.67
C VAL A 135 -27.18 9.30 9.28
N VAL A 136 -26.61 9.99 8.28
CA VAL A 136 -26.57 9.50 6.89
C VAL A 136 -25.70 8.23 6.80
N TYR A 137 -24.56 8.20 7.49
CA TYR A 137 -23.69 7.03 7.54
C TYR A 137 -24.32 5.86 8.29
N LEU A 138 -25.01 6.14 9.41
CA LEU A 138 -25.69 5.11 10.19
C LEU A 138 -26.77 4.40 9.36
N VAL A 139 -27.60 5.17 8.67
CA VAL A 139 -28.65 4.62 7.78
C VAL A 139 -28.05 3.84 6.61
N GLY A 140 -26.89 4.27 6.10
CA GLY A 140 -26.18 3.58 5.02
C GLY A 140 -25.44 2.30 5.42
N LEU A 141 -25.24 2.06 6.72
CA LEU A 141 -24.55 0.89 7.27
C LEU A 141 -25.51 -0.16 7.84
N LEU A 142 -26.70 0.26 8.27
CA LEU A 142 -27.71 -0.65 8.79
C LEU A 142 -28.28 -1.52 7.66
N PRO A 143 -28.50 -2.83 7.90
CA PRO A 143 -29.19 -3.69 6.95
C PRO A 143 -30.58 -3.13 6.61
N THR A 144 -31.00 -3.30 5.36
CA THR A 144 -32.30 -2.83 4.84
C THR A 144 -33.50 -3.33 5.65
N GLU A 145 -33.34 -4.43 6.38
CA GLU A 145 -34.35 -4.97 7.28
C GLU A 145 -34.61 -4.06 8.50
N VAL A 146 -33.56 -3.43 9.04
CA VAL A 146 -33.65 -2.47 10.15
C VAL A 146 -34.13 -1.11 9.66
N SER A 147 -33.65 -0.64 8.50
CA SER A 147 -34.15 0.61 7.90
C SER A 147 -35.65 0.53 7.56
N ASN A 148 -36.11 -0.64 7.14
CA ASN A 148 -37.52 -0.92 6.91
C ASN A 148 -38.32 -1.04 8.22
N LEU A 149 -37.69 -1.44 9.33
CA LEU A 149 -38.33 -1.49 10.64
C LEU A 149 -38.57 -0.08 11.19
N ILE A 150 -37.58 0.81 11.09
CA ILE A 150 -37.68 2.22 11.52
C ILE A 150 -38.75 2.98 10.72
N THR A 151 -38.84 2.72 9.41
CA THR A 151 -39.87 3.31 8.55
C THR A 151 -41.25 2.68 8.74
N LYS A 152 -41.34 1.39 9.13
CA LYS A 152 -42.61 0.72 9.43
C LYS A 152 -43.12 0.98 10.85
N GLU A 153 -42.28 1.23 11.85
CA GLU A 153 -42.73 1.60 13.20
C GLU A 153 -43.57 2.89 13.16
N SER A 154 -43.15 3.88 12.36
CA SER A 154 -43.93 5.11 12.14
C SER A 154 -45.31 4.84 11.53
N PHE A 155 -45.47 3.79 10.71
CA PHE A 155 -46.76 3.43 10.11
C PHE A 155 -47.61 2.52 11.03
N ALA A 156 -46.97 1.62 11.78
CA ALA A 156 -47.63 0.66 12.66
C ALA A 156 -48.25 1.35 13.89
N ASP A 157 -47.59 2.37 14.44
CA ASP A 157 -48.15 3.16 15.57
C ASP A 157 -49.23 4.15 15.12
N MET A 158 -49.16 4.63 13.87
CA MET A 158 -50.24 5.43 13.29
C MET A 158 -51.52 4.60 13.08
N LEU A 159 -51.39 3.36 12.58
CA LEU A 159 -52.55 2.48 12.37
C LEU A 159 -53.18 1.96 13.66
N LYS A 160 -52.42 1.79 14.75
CA LYS A 160 -53.00 1.44 16.07
C LYS A 160 -53.85 2.57 16.64
N THR A 161 -53.50 3.82 16.39
CA THR A 161 -54.25 4.99 16.90
C THR A 161 -55.54 5.23 16.11
N THR A 162 -55.55 4.97 14.80
CA THR A 162 -56.76 5.08 13.97
C THR A 162 -57.73 3.91 14.18
N ILE A 163 -57.23 2.68 14.39
CA ILE A 163 -58.11 1.50 14.60
C ILE A 163 -58.76 1.52 16.00
N LYS A 164 -58.13 2.12 17.01
CA LYS A 164 -58.71 2.22 18.36
C LYS A 164 -59.81 3.30 18.48
N SER A 165 -59.80 4.32 17.61
CA SER A 165 -60.85 5.35 17.57
C SER A 165 -62.07 4.97 16.72
N ASN A 166 -61.97 3.95 15.86
CA ASN A 166 -63.08 3.55 14.97
C ASN A 166 -63.93 2.37 15.52
N LYS A 167 -63.89 2.16 16.84
CA LYS A 167 -64.69 1.12 17.54
C LYS A 167 -65.60 1.68 18.64
N PHE A 168 -65.84 2.99 18.64
CA PHE A 168 -66.88 3.64 19.44
C PHE A 168 -67.75 4.51 18.53
N PHE A 169 -68.64 3.86 17.77
CA PHE A 169 -70.00 4.29 17.52
C PHE A 169 -70.84 3.05 17.20
#